data_AF-A0A0K0EVV6-F1
#
_entry.id   AF-A0A0K0EVV6-F1
#
_cell.length_a   1.000
_cell.length_b   1.000
_cell.length_c   1.000
_cell.angle_alpha   90.00
_cell.angle_beta   90.00
_cell.angle_gamma   90.00
#
_symmetry.space_group_name_H-M   'P 1'
#
loop_
_entity.id
_entity.type
_entity.pdbx_description
1 polymer ?
#
loop_
_entity_poly.entity_id
_entity_poly.type
_entity_poly.pdbx_seq_one_letter_code
_entity_poly.pdbx_strand_id
1 'polypeptide(L)'
;LRFNETLNFSNGVLRYANASNGCFSSRGKIRDDTWQGIVVGRVCSYFMGVLHEILRALSVIHEIAHDRDSYIDVRYGNIKSDSHHNFDHYDLHITSPHGLNYDFGSIMHYSRYLGTKNNQETMVPKTKYCSYLRTMRQTTRFGFNNARQLNPEYCSDKYSGSRLNFKMNGYLDHKKNVAFVNACHFLQERKKKDKYLTVSGNNKCYYKIIASNSRKIRLAVSIDLPDSKVCQPNEGLETKFLVDKSVSSAVLCGKICGEIITSEINVFYVKYAVITPNSAVKIKYGEIKY
;
A
#
# COMPACT_ATOMS: atom_id res chain seq x y z
N LEU A 1 -1.06 -18.64 10.79
CA LEU A 1 0.39 -18.83 10.59
C LEU A 1 1.14 -18.68 11.92
N ARG A 2 2.03 -19.61 12.25
CA ARG A 2 2.95 -19.56 13.40
C ARG A 2 4.30 -20.12 12.94
N PHE A 3 5.40 -19.56 13.45
CA PHE A 3 6.75 -20.05 13.20
C PHE A 3 7.32 -20.59 14.50
N ASN A 4 7.89 -21.79 14.45
CA ASN A 4 8.56 -22.43 15.58
C ASN A 4 10.00 -22.75 15.16
N GLU A 5 10.94 -22.59 16.09
CA GLU A 5 12.31 -23.06 15.87
C GLU A 5 12.34 -24.60 15.82
N THR A 6 13.18 -25.15 14.95
CA THR A 6 13.32 -26.59 14.77
C THR A 6 14.72 -26.94 14.31
N LEU A 7 15.23 -28.09 14.76
CA LEU A 7 16.42 -28.76 14.22
C LEU A 7 16.05 -29.89 13.24
N ASN A 8 14.75 -30.18 13.10
CA ASN A 8 14.21 -31.15 12.17
C ASN A 8 13.83 -30.43 10.86
N PHE A 9 14.48 -30.81 9.76
CA PHE A 9 14.29 -30.22 8.44
C PHE A 9 13.17 -30.87 7.61
N SER A 10 12.43 -31.81 8.19
CA SER A 10 11.24 -32.39 7.54
C SER A 10 10.10 -31.36 7.41
N ASN A 11 9.36 -31.47 6.30
CA ASN A 11 8.26 -30.59 5.88
C ASN A 11 8.65 -29.18 5.40
N GLY A 12 9.93 -28.97 5.05
CA GLY A 12 10.44 -27.70 4.55
C GLY A 12 10.64 -26.66 5.66
N VAL A 13 11.87 -26.15 5.81
CA VAL A 13 12.22 -25.20 6.88
C VAL A 13 12.81 -23.91 6.32
N LEU A 14 12.54 -22.77 6.95
CA LEU A 14 13.18 -21.50 6.61
C LEU A 14 14.48 -21.35 7.38
N ARG A 15 15.59 -21.11 6.68
CA ARG A 15 16.90 -20.84 7.27
C ARG A 15 17.30 -19.40 7.00
N TYR A 16 17.44 -18.60 8.06
CA TYR A 16 17.91 -17.23 7.94
C TYR A 16 19.43 -17.22 7.77
N ALA A 17 19.91 -16.48 6.76
CA ALA A 17 21.32 -16.30 6.48
C ALA A 17 21.64 -14.80 6.39
N ASN A 18 22.78 -14.40 6.94
CA ASN A 18 23.26 -13.03 6.84
C ASN A 18 24.09 -12.86 5.55
N ALA A 19 23.93 -11.72 4.88
CA ALA A 19 24.74 -11.33 3.73
C ALA A 19 25.25 -9.89 3.88
N SER A 20 26.34 -9.56 3.18
CA SER A 20 26.90 -8.21 3.20
C SER A 20 25.94 -7.18 2.57
N ASN A 21 25.28 -7.55 1.47
CA ASN A 21 24.28 -6.72 0.77
C ASN A 21 23.22 -7.61 0.08
N GLY A 22 22.12 -6.99 -0.32
CA GLY A 22 21.02 -7.67 -1.02
C GLY A 22 20.11 -8.46 -0.09
N CYS A 23 18.97 -8.85 -0.62
CA CYS A 23 17.91 -9.56 0.09
C CYS A 23 17.33 -10.57 -0.87
N PHE A 24 17.11 -11.79 -0.40
CA PHE A 24 16.63 -12.84 -1.28
C PHE A 24 15.85 -13.89 -0.52
N SER A 25 14.75 -14.29 -1.12
CA SER A 25 13.95 -15.43 -0.72
C SER A 25 13.26 -16.01 -1.94
N SER A 26 13.26 -17.33 -2.01
CA SER A 26 12.54 -18.05 -3.06
C SER A 26 11.04 -17.92 -2.86
N ARG A 27 10.28 -18.02 -3.96
CA ARG A 27 8.83 -17.98 -3.90
C ARG A 27 8.28 -19.34 -3.43
N GLY A 28 7.54 -19.33 -2.32
CA GLY A 28 6.87 -20.52 -1.79
C GLY A 28 7.82 -21.56 -1.22
N LYS A 29 7.25 -22.71 -0.83
CA LYS A 29 8.01 -23.87 -0.37
C LYS A 29 8.67 -24.58 -1.56
N ILE A 30 10.00 -24.68 -1.56
CA ILE A 30 10.74 -25.31 -2.67
C ILE A 30 10.78 -26.84 -2.52
N ARG A 31 11.03 -27.34 -1.30
CA ARG A 31 11.23 -28.77 -1.01
C ARG A 31 10.71 -29.13 0.38
N ASP A 32 10.30 -30.39 0.54
CA ASP A 32 9.77 -30.93 1.80
C ASP A 32 10.84 -31.55 2.71
N ASP A 33 12.01 -31.86 2.16
CA ASP A 33 13.06 -32.64 2.80
C ASP A 33 14.26 -31.78 3.23
N THR A 34 14.21 -30.46 3.05
CA THR A 34 15.33 -29.57 3.33
C THR A 34 14.92 -28.16 3.70
N TRP A 35 15.90 -27.33 4.00
CA TRP A 35 15.73 -25.92 4.28
C TRP A 35 15.79 -25.06 3.00
N GLN A 36 15.14 -23.90 3.02
CA GLN A 36 15.29 -22.84 2.04
C GLN A 36 15.78 -21.56 2.72
N GLY A 37 16.68 -20.85 2.06
CA GLY A 37 17.32 -19.65 2.60
C GLY A 37 16.42 -18.42 2.55
N ILE A 38 16.37 -17.67 3.65
CA ILE A 38 16.00 -16.26 3.69
C ILE A 38 17.28 -15.47 3.93
N VAL A 39 17.75 -14.79 2.89
CA VAL A 39 18.97 -13.99 2.93
C VAL A 39 18.62 -12.57 3.35
N VAL A 40 19.14 -12.15 4.49
CA VAL A 40 18.96 -10.81 5.04
C VAL A 40 20.30 -10.08 4.97
N GLY A 41 20.40 -9.12 4.05
CA GLY A 41 21.53 -8.20 4.00
C GLY A 41 21.25 -6.86 4.67
N ARG A 42 22.26 -5.99 4.71
CA ARG A 42 22.19 -4.67 5.37
C ARG A 42 20.97 -3.85 4.96
N VAL A 43 20.57 -3.89 3.69
CA VAL A 43 19.49 -3.07 3.12
C VAL A 43 18.07 -3.55 3.45
N CYS A 44 17.89 -4.76 4.01
CA CYS A 44 16.61 -5.28 4.50
C CYS A 44 16.66 -5.76 5.95
N SER A 45 17.74 -5.47 6.67
CA SER A 45 17.91 -5.78 8.09
C SER A 45 17.06 -4.87 8.98
N TYR A 46 15.76 -4.78 8.69
CA TYR A 46 14.72 -4.10 9.44
C TYR A 46 13.42 -4.88 9.33
N PHE A 47 12.49 -4.68 10.26
CA PHE A 47 11.30 -5.54 10.41
C PHE A 47 10.50 -5.77 9.12
N MET A 48 10.13 -4.70 8.40
CA MET A 48 9.39 -4.83 7.14
C MET A 48 10.21 -5.43 5.98
N GLY A 49 11.55 -5.28 6.00
CA GLY A 49 12.44 -5.88 5.01
C GLY A 49 12.52 -7.39 5.17
N VAL A 50 12.72 -7.87 6.41
CA VAL A 50 12.68 -9.31 6.71
C VAL A 50 11.27 -9.87 6.44
N LEU A 51 10.21 -9.14 6.80
CA LEU A 51 8.85 -9.56 6.50
C LEU A 51 8.59 -9.71 5.00
N HIS A 52 9.12 -8.82 4.15
CA HIS A 52 9.04 -8.96 2.69
C HIS A 52 9.60 -10.31 2.22
N GLU A 53 10.79 -10.69 2.71
CA GLU A 53 11.42 -11.96 2.34
C GLU A 53 10.67 -13.19 2.89
N ILE A 54 10.07 -13.08 4.08
CA ILE A 54 9.18 -14.11 4.63
C ILE A 54 7.93 -14.25 3.75
N LEU A 55 7.31 -13.16 3.32
CA LEU A 55 6.14 -13.20 2.45
C LEU A 55 6.45 -13.87 1.11
N ARG A 56 7.64 -13.62 0.53
CA ARG A 56 8.13 -14.36 -0.65
C ARG A 56 8.16 -15.87 -0.38
N ALA A 57 8.73 -16.30 0.75
CA ALA A 57 8.79 -17.71 1.13
C ALA A 57 7.40 -18.33 1.36
N LEU A 58 6.40 -17.51 1.72
CA LEU A 58 4.99 -17.90 1.87
C LEU A 58 4.18 -17.74 0.57
N SER A 59 4.85 -17.73 -0.58
CA SER A 59 4.26 -17.64 -1.93
C SER A 59 3.62 -16.30 -2.31
N VAL A 60 3.73 -15.25 -1.48
CA VAL A 60 3.25 -13.91 -1.86
C VAL A 60 4.16 -13.34 -2.95
N ILE A 61 3.55 -12.91 -4.05
CA ILE A 61 4.27 -12.36 -5.20
C ILE A 61 4.53 -10.86 -5.03
N HIS A 62 5.46 -10.34 -5.84
CA HIS A 62 5.64 -8.90 -5.93
C HIS A 62 4.39 -8.26 -6.54
N GLU A 63 4.00 -7.09 -6.06
CA GLU A 63 2.77 -6.42 -6.52
C GLU A 63 2.82 -6.12 -8.03
N ILE A 64 4.02 -5.85 -8.55
CA ILE A 64 4.23 -5.53 -9.96
C ILE A 64 4.16 -6.75 -10.90
N ALA A 65 4.06 -7.96 -10.35
CA ALA A 65 4.05 -9.22 -11.10
C ALA A 65 2.75 -9.45 -11.89
N HIS A 66 1.67 -8.77 -11.50
CA HIS A 66 0.30 -9.01 -11.96
C HIS A 66 -0.14 -7.98 -13.03
N ASP A 67 -1.36 -7.45 -12.93
CA ASP A 67 -2.06 -6.50 -13.82
C ASP A 67 -1.48 -5.07 -13.85
N ARG A 68 -0.18 -4.94 -13.51
CA ARG A 68 0.52 -3.67 -13.31
C ARG A 68 0.37 -2.69 -14.47
N ASP A 69 0.21 -3.17 -15.70
CA ASP A 69 0.14 -2.31 -16.89
C ASP A 69 -1.16 -1.51 -16.97
N SER A 70 -2.14 -1.81 -16.12
CA SER A 70 -3.35 -0.98 -15.91
C SER A 70 -3.14 0.13 -14.87
N TYR A 71 -2.06 0.09 -14.09
CA TYR A 71 -1.84 0.92 -12.91
C TYR A 71 -0.57 1.77 -12.99
N ILE A 72 0.50 1.25 -13.60
CA ILE A 72 1.80 1.91 -13.76
C ILE A 72 2.27 1.85 -15.21
N ASP A 73 3.16 2.78 -15.55
CA ASP A 73 3.97 2.77 -16.77
C ASP A 73 5.43 2.46 -16.39
N VAL A 74 6.02 1.46 -17.05
CA VAL A 74 7.43 1.08 -16.90
C VAL A 74 8.27 1.83 -17.93
N ARG A 75 9.22 2.63 -17.45
CA ARG A 75 10.12 3.44 -18.28
C ARG A 75 11.41 2.67 -18.59
N TYR A 76 11.34 1.72 -19.51
CA TYR A 76 12.50 0.91 -19.94
C TYR A 76 13.71 1.75 -20.36
N GLY A 77 13.50 2.94 -20.92
CA GLY A 77 14.57 3.90 -21.21
C GLY A 77 15.44 4.31 -20.01
N ASN A 78 14.92 4.20 -18.78
CA ASN A 78 15.62 4.50 -17.52
C ASN A 78 16.21 3.25 -16.84
N ILE A 79 15.93 2.05 -17.33
CA ILE A 79 16.33 0.78 -16.70
C ILE A 79 17.64 0.28 -17.33
N LYS A 80 18.52 -0.33 -16.53
CA LYS A 80 19.68 -1.08 -17.01
C LYS A 80 19.22 -2.38 -17.69
N SER A 81 19.82 -2.75 -18.81
CA SER A 81 19.41 -3.94 -19.57
C SER A 81 19.44 -5.24 -18.75
N ASP A 82 20.42 -5.37 -17.85
CA ASP A 82 20.55 -6.51 -16.93
C ASP A 82 19.40 -6.61 -15.91
N SER A 83 18.64 -5.53 -15.71
CA SER A 83 17.58 -5.41 -14.71
C SER A 83 16.18 -5.57 -15.31
N HIS A 84 16.04 -5.73 -16.64
CA HIS A 84 14.75 -5.86 -17.32
C HIS A 84 13.93 -7.05 -16.82
N HIS A 85 14.59 -8.17 -16.49
CA HIS A 85 13.94 -9.38 -15.99
C HIS A 85 13.10 -9.18 -14.73
N ASN A 86 13.36 -8.12 -13.94
CA ASN A 86 12.56 -7.79 -12.75
C ASN A 86 11.15 -7.29 -13.11
N PHE A 87 10.92 -6.92 -14.36
CA PHE A 87 9.66 -6.39 -14.87
C PHE A 87 8.93 -7.39 -15.77
N ASP A 88 9.45 -8.61 -15.92
CA ASP A 88 8.78 -9.65 -16.70
C ASP A 88 7.43 -9.98 -16.07
N HIS A 89 6.42 -10.22 -16.93
CA HIS A 89 5.12 -10.68 -16.44
C HIS A 89 5.24 -12.10 -15.90
N TYR A 90 4.55 -12.36 -14.81
CA TYR A 90 4.27 -13.73 -14.43
C TYR A 90 3.02 -14.21 -15.16
N ASP A 91 3.01 -15.50 -15.50
CA ASP A 91 1.82 -16.14 -16.04
C ASP A 91 0.64 -15.96 -15.06
N LEU A 92 -0.49 -15.47 -15.56
CA LEU A 92 -1.70 -15.23 -14.78
C LEU A 92 -2.31 -16.53 -14.25
N HIS A 93 -2.04 -17.68 -14.88
CA HIS A 93 -2.42 -18.99 -14.35
C HIS A 93 -1.62 -19.38 -13.10
N ILE A 94 -0.44 -18.77 -12.90
CA ILE A 94 0.46 -18.99 -11.76
C ILE A 94 0.26 -17.89 -10.70
N THR A 95 -0.31 -16.75 -11.08
CA THR A 95 -0.50 -15.55 -10.25
C THR A 95 -1.97 -15.17 -10.19
N SER A 96 -2.76 -15.96 -9.45
CA SER A 96 -4.12 -15.53 -9.11
C SER A 96 -4.04 -14.40 -8.08
N PRO A 97 -4.53 -13.19 -8.39
CA PRO A 97 -4.58 -12.10 -7.41
C PRO A 97 -5.62 -12.38 -6.32
N HIS A 98 -6.27 -13.55 -6.29
CA HIS A 98 -7.38 -13.88 -5.38
C HIS A 98 -8.48 -12.81 -5.34
N GLY A 99 -8.71 -12.13 -6.47
CA GLY A 99 -9.64 -11.01 -6.60
C GLY A 99 -9.23 -9.76 -5.82
N LEU A 100 -7.93 -9.56 -5.59
CA LEU A 100 -7.35 -8.35 -5.02
C LEU A 100 -7.04 -7.34 -6.11
N ASN A 101 -7.28 -6.06 -5.82
CA ASN A 101 -6.84 -4.97 -6.66
C ASN A 101 -5.39 -4.57 -6.35
N TYR A 102 -4.72 -4.00 -7.34
CA TYR A 102 -3.36 -3.47 -7.24
C TYR A 102 -3.16 -2.51 -6.06
N ASP A 103 -2.23 -2.83 -5.17
CA ASP A 103 -1.90 -2.07 -3.97
C ASP A 103 -0.52 -1.40 -4.06
N PHE A 104 -0.49 -0.15 -4.53
CA PHE A 104 0.73 0.68 -4.59
C PHE A 104 1.48 0.77 -3.25
N GLY A 105 0.76 0.65 -2.12
CA GLY A 105 1.34 0.71 -0.78
C GLY A 105 1.71 -0.66 -0.21
N SER A 106 1.62 -1.73 -1.01
CA SER A 106 2.06 -3.04 -0.58
C SER A 106 3.55 -3.04 -0.23
N ILE A 107 3.94 -3.76 0.83
CA ILE A 107 5.37 -4.00 1.11
C ILE A 107 6.02 -4.89 0.05
N MET A 108 5.21 -5.56 -0.77
CA MET A 108 5.64 -6.37 -1.92
C MET A 108 5.77 -5.52 -3.20
N HIS A 109 5.47 -4.23 -3.16
CA HIS A 109 5.67 -3.33 -4.29
C HIS A 109 7.13 -2.87 -4.35
N TYR A 110 7.73 -2.91 -5.54
CA TYR A 110 9.10 -2.45 -5.74
C TYR A 110 9.24 -0.93 -5.64
N SER A 111 10.49 -0.49 -5.46
CA SER A 111 10.89 0.91 -5.57
C SER A 111 10.66 1.43 -6.97
N ARG A 112 10.12 2.64 -7.10
CA ARG A 112 10.00 3.33 -8.39
C ARG A 112 11.34 3.67 -9.07
N TYR A 113 12.46 3.38 -8.41
CA TYR A 113 13.82 3.52 -8.94
C TYR A 113 14.50 2.16 -9.20
N LEU A 114 13.76 1.05 -9.15
CA LEU A 114 14.33 -0.29 -9.35
C LEU A 114 15.08 -0.36 -10.69
N GLY A 115 16.33 -0.83 -10.65
CA GLY A 115 17.15 -1.03 -11.84
C GLY A 115 17.54 0.25 -12.58
N THR A 116 17.38 1.44 -11.97
CA THR A 116 17.67 2.71 -12.64
C THR A 116 19.13 2.82 -13.07
N LYS A 117 19.37 3.34 -14.28
CA LYS A 117 20.72 3.64 -14.81
C LYS A 117 21.12 5.11 -14.71
N ASN A 118 20.17 5.99 -14.42
CA ASN A 118 20.33 7.45 -14.50
C ASN A 118 19.71 8.18 -13.29
N ASN A 119 19.43 7.47 -12.20
CA ASN A 119 18.74 7.97 -11.00
C ASN A 119 17.34 8.54 -11.26
N GLN A 120 16.75 8.27 -12.43
CA GLN A 120 15.37 8.63 -12.75
C GLN A 120 14.42 7.49 -12.42
N GLU A 121 13.14 7.83 -12.30
CA GLU A 121 12.06 6.89 -12.03
C GLU A 121 11.92 5.88 -13.19
N THR A 122 11.85 4.61 -12.85
CA THR A 122 11.65 3.48 -13.76
C THR A 122 10.20 3.01 -13.77
N MET A 123 9.42 3.36 -12.74
CA MET A 123 7.98 3.12 -12.68
C MET A 123 7.25 4.39 -12.26
N VAL A 124 6.16 4.71 -12.94
CA VAL A 124 5.28 5.82 -12.58
C VAL A 124 3.83 5.36 -12.61
N PRO A 125 2.97 5.74 -11.65
CA PRO A 125 1.56 5.47 -11.76
C PRO A 125 0.96 6.17 -12.98
N LYS A 126 -0.03 5.55 -13.61
CA LYS A 126 -0.83 6.21 -14.64
C LYS A 126 -1.51 7.45 -14.09
N THR A 127 -1.92 8.37 -14.94
CA THR A 127 -2.50 9.68 -14.58
C THR A 127 -3.59 9.60 -13.51
N LYS A 128 -4.47 8.59 -13.59
CA LYS A 128 -5.55 8.36 -12.62
C LYS A 128 -5.05 8.09 -11.19
N TYR A 129 -3.83 7.57 -11.06
CA TYR A 129 -3.21 7.10 -9.83
C TYR A 129 -1.95 7.90 -9.44
N CYS A 130 -1.69 9.06 -10.06
CA CYS A 130 -0.48 9.86 -9.81
C CYS A 130 -0.21 10.16 -8.33
N SER A 131 -1.24 10.31 -7.51
CA SER A 131 -1.12 10.55 -6.06
C SER A 131 -0.43 9.39 -5.31
N TYR A 132 -0.36 8.20 -5.91
CA TYR A 132 0.36 7.06 -5.36
C TYR A 132 1.86 7.06 -5.65
N LEU A 133 2.39 8.02 -6.42
CA LEU A 133 3.80 8.04 -6.87
C LEU A 133 4.79 7.88 -5.71
N ARG A 134 4.55 8.61 -4.61
CA ARG A 134 5.39 8.58 -3.41
C ARG A 134 4.96 7.52 -2.38
N THR A 135 3.90 6.78 -2.64
CA THR A 135 3.45 5.68 -1.78
C THR A 135 4.20 4.37 -2.05
N MET A 136 4.61 4.16 -3.30
CA MET A 136 5.35 2.95 -3.72
C MET A 136 6.62 2.77 -2.89
N ARG A 137 6.84 1.53 -2.43
CA ARG A 137 7.98 1.12 -1.58
C ARG A 137 7.97 1.67 -0.16
N GLN A 138 6.80 2.02 0.38
CA GLN A 138 6.67 2.28 1.84
C GLN A 138 7.17 1.08 2.66
N THR A 139 7.66 1.35 3.87
CA THR A 139 8.40 0.39 4.72
C THR A 139 7.91 0.34 6.16
N THR A 140 6.74 0.89 6.47
CA THR A 140 6.29 1.03 7.86
C THR A 140 4.97 0.31 8.15
N ARG A 141 4.19 -0.05 7.14
CA ARG A 141 2.87 -0.69 7.33
C ARG A 141 2.76 -2.01 6.58
N PHE A 142 2.36 -3.07 7.28
CA PHE A 142 1.92 -4.30 6.63
C PHE A 142 0.53 -4.10 5.99
N GLY A 143 0.41 -4.36 4.68
CA GLY A 143 -0.80 -4.10 3.91
C GLY A 143 -1.90 -5.15 4.13
N PHE A 144 -3.16 -4.74 4.11
CA PHE A 144 -4.31 -5.66 4.22
C PHE A 144 -4.31 -6.68 3.07
N ASN A 145 -4.00 -6.25 1.84
CA ASN A 145 -3.95 -7.15 0.69
C ASN A 145 -2.83 -8.19 0.82
N ASN A 146 -1.69 -7.84 1.43
CA ASN A 146 -0.63 -8.81 1.70
C ASN A 146 -1.09 -9.89 2.69
N ALA A 147 -1.82 -9.51 3.74
CA ALA A 147 -2.43 -10.49 4.65
C ALA A 147 -3.49 -11.35 3.95
N ARG A 148 -4.33 -10.73 3.11
CA ARG A 148 -5.41 -11.42 2.41
C ARG A 148 -4.90 -12.44 1.39
N GLN A 149 -3.72 -12.24 0.79
CA GLN A 149 -3.08 -13.25 -0.07
C GLN A 149 -2.73 -14.53 0.70
N LEU A 150 -2.40 -14.45 1.99
CA LEU A 150 -2.03 -15.62 2.80
C LEU A 150 -3.24 -16.42 3.30
N ASN A 151 -4.40 -15.77 3.46
CA ASN A 151 -5.55 -16.37 4.13
C ASN A 151 -6.13 -17.60 3.43
N PRO A 152 -6.30 -17.64 2.08
CA PRO A 152 -6.79 -18.84 1.40
C PRO A 152 -5.90 -20.06 1.63
N GLU A 153 -4.58 -19.87 1.68
CA GLU A 153 -3.61 -20.95 1.80
C GLU A 153 -3.42 -21.42 3.25
N TYR A 154 -3.40 -20.50 4.21
CA TYR A 154 -2.96 -20.79 5.58
C TYR A 154 -4.06 -20.67 6.65
N CYS A 155 -5.28 -20.31 6.27
CA CYS A 155 -6.40 -20.11 7.20
C CYS A 155 -7.73 -20.68 6.68
N SER A 156 -7.73 -21.48 5.60
CA SER A 156 -8.95 -22.02 4.96
C SER A 156 -9.83 -22.83 5.92
N ASP A 157 -9.21 -23.56 6.83
CA ASP A 157 -9.82 -24.33 7.92
C ASP A 157 -10.62 -23.48 8.93
N LYS A 158 -10.35 -22.17 9.01
CA LYS A 158 -11.05 -21.25 9.92
C LYS A 158 -12.26 -20.57 9.30
N TYR A 159 -12.48 -20.71 7.99
CA TYR A 159 -13.56 -20.05 7.26
C TYR A 159 -14.82 -20.93 7.09
N SER A 160 -14.84 -22.15 7.63
CA SER A 160 -16.01 -23.02 7.63
C SER A 160 -17.05 -22.54 8.65
N GLY A 161 -17.94 -21.61 8.26
CA GLY A 161 -19.20 -21.41 8.99
C GLY A 161 -19.78 -20.00 9.10
N SER A 162 -19.12 -18.95 8.60
CA SER A 162 -19.73 -17.61 8.62
C SER A 162 -19.42 -16.80 7.36
N ARG A 163 -20.43 -16.62 6.50
CA ARG A 163 -20.42 -15.54 5.50
C ARG A 163 -20.55 -14.22 6.26
N LEU A 164 -19.42 -13.70 6.72
CA LEU A 164 -19.37 -12.31 7.17
C LEU A 164 -19.70 -11.43 5.95
N ASN A 165 -20.77 -10.64 6.05
CA ASN A 165 -21.15 -9.68 5.01
C ASN A 165 -20.14 -8.53 4.98
N PHE A 166 -19.00 -8.73 4.30
CA PHE A 166 -18.00 -7.69 4.10
C PHE A 166 -18.55 -6.63 3.16
N LYS A 167 -18.44 -5.35 3.53
CA LYS A 167 -18.64 -4.22 2.60
C LYS A 167 -17.29 -3.76 2.07
N MET A 168 -17.24 -3.36 0.79
CA MET A 168 -16.04 -2.78 0.15
C MET A 168 -14.77 -3.67 0.26
N ASN A 169 -14.88 -4.96 -0.04
CA ASN A 169 -13.76 -5.91 -0.21
C ASN A 169 -12.82 -6.12 1.01
N GLY A 170 -13.24 -5.81 2.24
CA GLY A 170 -12.44 -6.20 3.41
C GLY A 170 -12.75 -5.49 4.73
N TYR A 171 -13.62 -4.48 4.74
CA TYR A 171 -14.00 -3.82 5.99
C TYR A 171 -15.19 -4.52 6.61
N LEU A 172 -14.96 -5.11 7.79
CA LEU A 172 -16.02 -5.48 8.70
C LEU A 172 -16.69 -4.20 9.20
N ASP A 173 -18.02 -4.13 9.09
CA ASP A 173 -18.83 -3.12 9.78
C ASP A 173 -18.84 -3.45 11.27
N HIS A 174 -17.69 -3.28 11.92
CA HIS A 174 -17.65 -3.30 13.37
C HIS A 174 -18.15 -1.95 13.86
N LYS A 175 -19.41 -1.95 14.33
CA LYS A 175 -19.93 -1.02 15.34
C LYS A 175 -19.10 -1.12 16.63
N LYS A 176 -17.81 -0.81 16.58
CA LYS A 176 -17.00 -0.53 17.75
C LYS A 176 -16.79 0.97 17.76
N ASN A 177 -17.63 1.64 18.53
CA ASN A 177 -17.40 2.99 19.00
C ASN A 177 -16.06 2.97 19.75
N VAL A 178 -14.96 3.21 19.03
CA VAL A 178 -13.70 3.51 19.68
C VAL A 178 -13.81 4.96 20.11
N ALA A 179 -13.98 5.15 21.42
CA ALA A 179 -13.91 6.45 22.04
C ALA A 179 -12.48 6.99 21.83
N PHE A 180 -12.36 8.05 21.03
CA PHE A 180 -11.09 8.74 20.79
C PHE A 180 -11.14 10.12 21.43
N VAL A 181 -10.23 10.34 22.38
CA VAL A 181 -10.10 11.57 23.16
C VAL A 181 -9.47 12.68 22.29
N ASN A 182 -9.98 13.89 22.49
CA ASN A 182 -9.78 15.16 21.77
C ASN A 182 -8.40 15.42 21.12
N ALA A 183 -8.45 15.70 19.81
CA ALA A 183 -7.77 16.82 19.14
C ALA A 183 -8.09 16.84 17.64
N CYS A 184 -8.62 15.74 17.07
CA CYS A 184 -9.06 15.74 15.69
C CYS A 184 -10.10 14.63 15.36
N HIS A 185 -11.34 15.09 15.19
CA HIS A 185 -12.56 14.29 15.08
C HIS A 185 -12.70 13.61 13.72
N PHE A 186 -13.54 12.56 13.66
CA PHE A 186 -14.18 12.12 12.41
C PHE A 186 -15.20 13.16 11.97
N LEU A 187 -14.86 13.97 10.96
CA LEU A 187 -15.82 14.90 10.36
C LEU A 187 -16.49 14.24 9.16
N GLN A 188 -17.80 14.07 9.24
CA GLN A 188 -18.63 13.70 8.10
C GLN A 188 -19.16 14.95 7.41
N GLU A 189 -18.66 15.23 6.22
CA GLU A 189 -19.07 16.40 5.43
C GLU A 189 -19.98 15.96 4.28
N ARG A 190 -21.25 16.37 4.29
CA ARG A 190 -22.23 16.17 3.20
C ARG A 190 -22.58 17.54 2.59
N LYS A 191 -22.30 17.87 1.32
CA LYS A 191 -22.86 19.11 0.67
C LYS A 191 -22.50 19.40 -0.81
N LYS A 192 -23.33 20.29 -1.40
CA LYS A 192 -23.43 20.73 -2.81
C LYS A 192 -22.45 21.83 -3.32
N LYS A 193 -21.62 22.47 -2.48
CA LYS A 193 -20.71 23.58 -2.87
C LYS A 193 -19.28 23.36 -2.36
N ASP A 194 -18.30 23.98 -3.05
CA ASP A 194 -16.88 23.94 -2.70
C ASP A 194 -16.64 24.37 -1.24
N LYS A 195 -15.86 23.58 -0.50
CA LYS A 195 -15.44 23.84 0.87
C LYS A 195 -13.93 23.74 1.01
N TYR A 196 -13.41 24.29 2.10
CA TYR A 196 -12.01 24.18 2.48
C TYR A 196 -11.88 23.38 3.76
N LEU A 197 -10.91 22.48 3.77
CA LEU A 197 -10.41 21.81 4.96
C LEU A 197 -8.97 22.29 5.17
N THR A 198 -8.69 22.84 6.34
CA THR A 198 -7.34 23.25 6.74
C THR A 198 -6.97 22.51 8.02
N VAL A 199 -5.80 21.90 8.03
CA VAL A 199 -5.23 21.25 9.21
C VAL A 199 -3.74 21.59 9.28
N SER A 200 -3.25 21.87 10.48
CA SER A 200 -1.85 22.23 10.72
C SER A 200 -1.36 21.72 12.07
N GLY A 201 -0.05 21.73 12.25
CA GLY A 201 0.61 21.36 13.49
C GLY A 201 0.58 19.87 13.80
N ASN A 202 0.96 19.51 15.03
CA ASN A 202 1.01 18.14 15.50
C ASN A 202 -0.40 17.61 15.81
N ASN A 203 -1.05 17.04 14.81
CA ASN A 203 -2.43 16.55 14.91
C ASN A 203 -2.61 15.22 14.15
N LYS A 204 -3.57 14.41 14.60
CA LYS A 204 -4.02 13.21 13.89
C LYS A 204 -5.51 13.31 13.59
N CYS A 205 -5.85 13.56 12.34
CA CYS A 205 -7.20 13.88 11.90
C CYS A 205 -7.73 12.96 10.83
N TYR A 206 -9.02 12.67 10.91
CA TYR A 206 -9.70 11.74 10.02
C TYR A 206 -10.96 12.41 9.46
N TYR A 207 -11.07 12.48 8.14
CA TYR A 207 -12.20 13.10 7.46
C TYR A 207 -12.85 12.08 6.54
N LYS A 208 -14.18 12.01 6.58
CA LYS A 208 -14.98 11.27 5.61
C LYS A 208 -15.87 12.25 4.87
N ILE A 209 -15.50 12.56 3.64
CA ILE A 209 -16.29 13.41 2.76
C ILE A 209 -17.26 12.51 2.00
N ILE A 210 -18.53 12.89 1.99
CA ILE A 210 -19.60 12.13 1.32
C ILE A 210 -20.33 13.07 0.36
N ALA A 211 -20.37 12.69 -0.92
CA ALA A 211 -21.15 13.35 -1.94
C ALA A 211 -22.56 12.77 -2.05
N SER A 212 -23.45 13.53 -2.70
CA SER A 212 -24.76 13.07 -3.16
C SER A 212 -24.65 11.76 -3.97
N ASN A 213 -25.69 10.92 -3.92
CA ASN A 213 -25.77 9.74 -4.77
C ASN A 213 -25.60 10.13 -6.24
N SER A 214 -24.92 9.29 -7.03
CA SER A 214 -24.60 9.60 -8.43
C SER A 214 -23.70 10.85 -8.62
N ARG A 215 -22.83 11.17 -7.64
CA ARG A 215 -21.68 12.08 -7.80
C ARG A 215 -20.35 11.51 -7.30
N LYS A 216 -19.25 12.10 -7.77
CA LYS A 216 -17.87 11.89 -7.28
C LYS A 216 -17.42 13.12 -6.49
N ILE A 217 -16.30 13.00 -5.79
CA ILE A 217 -15.68 14.08 -5.01
C ILE A 217 -14.35 14.44 -5.68
N ARG A 218 -14.13 15.73 -5.92
CA ARG A 218 -12.86 16.26 -6.41
C ARG A 218 -12.21 17.09 -5.30
N LEU A 219 -10.96 16.79 -5.02
CA LEU A 219 -10.09 17.54 -4.11
C LEU A 219 -9.05 18.30 -4.95
N ALA A 220 -8.71 19.51 -4.52
CA ALA A 220 -7.49 20.21 -4.86
C ALA A 220 -6.66 20.37 -3.58
N VAL A 221 -5.53 19.67 -3.54
CA VAL A 221 -4.70 19.47 -2.35
C VAL A 221 -3.46 20.35 -2.45
N SER A 222 -3.25 21.18 -1.44
CA SER A 222 -2.00 21.91 -1.22
C SER A 222 -1.44 21.54 0.14
N ILE A 223 -0.19 21.09 0.17
CA ILE A 223 0.48 20.64 1.39
C ILE A 223 1.87 21.23 1.52
N ASP A 224 2.28 21.45 2.77
CA ASP A 224 3.65 21.75 3.18
C ASP A 224 4.00 20.81 4.34
N LEU A 225 4.52 19.63 3.98
CA LEU A 225 4.86 18.53 4.89
C LEU A 225 6.36 18.19 4.76
N PRO A 226 6.95 17.47 5.73
CA PRO A 226 8.31 16.94 5.57
C PRO A 226 8.47 16.20 4.25
N ASP A 227 9.52 16.52 3.50
CA ASP A 227 9.76 15.93 2.18
C ASP A 227 10.46 14.58 2.31
N SER A 228 10.06 13.64 1.45
CA SER A 228 10.66 12.32 1.36
C SER A 228 10.47 11.76 -0.04
N LYS A 229 11.44 10.93 -0.47
CA LYS A 229 11.32 10.17 -1.72
C LYS A 229 10.15 9.18 -1.65
N VAL A 230 9.89 8.63 -0.47
CA VAL A 230 8.78 7.70 -0.17
C VAL A 230 8.03 8.23 1.05
N CYS A 231 6.76 8.56 0.88
CA CYS A 231 5.89 9.02 1.94
C CYS A 231 5.38 7.82 2.74
N GLN A 232 5.73 7.76 4.02
CA GLN A 232 5.37 6.64 4.87
C GLN A 232 3.94 6.80 5.43
N PRO A 233 3.18 5.71 5.56
CA PRO A 233 1.95 5.69 6.35
C PRO A 233 2.13 6.30 7.74
N ASN A 234 1.14 7.05 8.22
CA ASN A 234 1.19 7.81 9.48
C ASN A 234 2.21 8.96 9.56
N GLU A 235 2.81 9.38 8.45
CA GLU A 235 3.79 10.50 8.42
C GLU A 235 3.44 11.57 7.37
N GLY A 236 2.18 11.59 6.91
CA GLY A 236 1.76 12.47 5.83
C GLY A 236 0.25 12.63 5.72
N LEU A 237 -0.18 13.06 4.53
CA LEU A 237 -1.59 13.13 4.16
C LEU A 237 -1.98 11.86 3.41
N GLU A 238 -2.73 10.98 4.06
CA GLU A 238 -3.26 9.75 3.46
C GLU A 238 -4.64 10.01 2.84
N THR A 239 -4.83 9.63 1.59
CA THR A 239 -6.08 9.78 0.86
C THR A 239 -6.56 8.44 0.31
N LYS A 240 -7.84 8.12 0.53
CA LYS A 240 -8.45 6.86 0.08
C LYS A 240 -9.74 7.15 -0.66
N PHE A 241 -9.69 6.95 -1.97
CA PHE A 241 -10.68 7.45 -2.92
C PHE A 241 -11.13 6.42 -3.96
N LEU A 242 -10.44 5.27 -4.04
CA LEU A 242 -10.80 4.13 -4.89
C LEU A 242 -12.04 3.38 -4.37
N VAL A 243 -12.77 2.67 -5.23
CA VAL A 243 -13.95 1.87 -4.85
C VAL A 243 -13.55 0.82 -3.82
N ASP A 244 -12.48 0.09 -4.11
CA ASP A 244 -11.91 -0.89 -3.20
C ASP A 244 -11.21 -0.16 -2.05
N LYS A 245 -11.67 -0.42 -0.82
CA LYS A 245 -11.04 0.15 0.36
C LYS A 245 -9.97 -0.77 0.92
N SER A 246 -9.80 -2.00 0.46
CA SER A 246 -8.75 -2.92 0.95
C SER A 246 -7.33 -2.46 0.60
N VAL A 247 -7.15 -1.82 -0.56
CA VAL A 247 -5.87 -1.27 -1.02
C VAL A 247 -5.39 -0.12 -0.13
N SER A 248 -4.08 0.13 -0.13
CA SER A 248 -3.50 1.22 0.65
C SER A 248 -3.99 2.60 0.18
N SER A 249 -3.97 3.55 1.10
CA SER A 249 -4.18 4.97 0.79
C SER A 249 -3.00 5.52 -0.01
N ALA A 250 -3.26 6.47 -0.90
CA ALA A 250 -2.20 7.32 -1.46
C ALA A 250 -1.69 8.24 -0.35
N VAL A 251 -0.38 8.26 -0.14
CA VAL A 251 0.29 9.05 0.89
C VAL A 251 1.06 10.19 0.22
N LEU A 252 0.70 11.42 0.59
CA LEU A 252 1.34 12.64 0.13
C LEU A 252 2.22 13.24 1.24
N CYS A 253 3.39 13.74 0.84
CA CYS A 253 4.37 14.41 1.68
C CYS A 253 5.21 15.37 0.82
N GLY A 254 6.02 16.21 1.46
CA GLY A 254 6.71 17.31 0.81
C GLY A 254 5.79 18.50 0.53
N LYS A 255 6.23 19.34 -0.42
CA LYS A 255 5.51 20.55 -0.83
C LYS A 255 4.77 20.31 -2.14
N ILE A 256 3.45 20.41 -2.10
CA ILE A 256 2.57 20.21 -3.25
C ILE A 256 1.60 21.38 -3.33
N CYS A 257 1.35 21.90 -4.53
CA CYS A 257 0.40 22.97 -4.76
C CYS A 257 -0.64 22.54 -5.78
N GLY A 258 -1.91 22.42 -5.36
CA GLY A 258 -3.03 22.22 -6.26
C GLY A 258 -3.14 20.83 -6.92
N GLU A 259 -2.62 19.77 -6.29
CA GLU A 259 -2.79 18.41 -6.81
C GLU A 259 -4.27 18.02 -6.81
N ILE A 260 -4.77 17.57 -7.97
CA ILE A 260 -6.16 17.20 -8.14
C ILE A 260 -6.34 15.71 -7.92
N ILE A 261 -7.22 15.33 -6.99
CA ILE A 261 -7.57 13.93 -6.72
C ILE A 261 -9.08 13.78 -6.82
N THR A 262 -9.54 12.82 -7.62
CA THR A 262 -10.97 12.55 -7.83
C THR A 262 -11.31 11.16 -7.33
N SER A 263 -12.37 11.02 -6.54
CA SER A 263 -12.85 9.72 -6.07
C SER A 263 -13.56 8.94 -7.16
N GLU A 264 -13.51 7.61 -7.04
CA GLU A 264 -14.24 6.71 -7.92
C GLU A 264 -15.72 6.56 -7.52
N ILE A 265 -16.01 6.78 -6.24
CA ILE A 265 -17.37 6.73 -5.66
C ILE A 265 -17.69 8.01 -4.89
N ASN A 266 -18.91 8.11 -4.36
CA ASN A 266 -19.37 9.25 -3.57
C ASN A 266 -18.77 9.34 -2.15
N VAL A 267 -17.70 8.62 -1.85
CA VAL A 267 -17.02 8.62 -0.54
C VAL A 267 -15.52 8.78 -0.71
N PHE A 268 -14.96 9.76 0.00
CA PHE A 268 -13.54 10.06 0.06
C PHE A 268 -13.08 10.08 1.53
N TYR A 269 -12.01 9.36 1.85
CA TYR A 269 -11.39 9.40 3.17
C TYR A 269 -10.06 10.16 3.12
N VAL A 270 -9.86 11.05 4.07
CA VAL A 270 -8.60 11.79 4.26
C VAL A 270 -8.12 11.54 5.68
N LYS A 271 -6.84 11.27 5.85
CA LYS A 271 -6.20 11.19 7.15
C LYS A 271 -4.95 12.05 7.16
N TYR A 272 -4.90 13.00 8.06
CA TYR A 272 -3.72 13.76 8.39
C TYR A 272 -3.07 13.13 9.61
N ALA A 273 -1.80 12.75 9.52
CA ALA A 273 -1.06 12.17 10.63
C ALA A 273 0.35 12.71 10.61
N VAL A 274 0.51 13.98 10.93
CA VAL A 274 1.82 14.65 10.90
C VAL A 274 2.13 15.20 12.28
N ILE A 275 3.36 14.94 12.72
CA ILE A 275 3.83 15.20 14.08
C ILE A 275 4.61 16.53 14.15
N THR A 276 5.00 17.09 13.01
CA THR A 276 5.81 18.31 12.92
C THR A 276 4.98 19.59 13.06
N PRO A 277 5.41 20.57 13.87
CA PRO A 277 4.63 21.80 14.14
C PRO A 277 4.42 22.70 12.92
N ASN A 278 5.39 22.76 12.00
CA ASN A 278 5.37 23.65 10.84
C ASN A 278 4.59 23.08 9.64
N SER A 279 3.88 21.98 9.85
CA SER A 279 3.13 21.31 8.79
C SER A 279 1.77 21.93 8.57
N ALA A 280 1.41 22.09 7.30
CA ALA A 280 0.12 22.65 6.90
C ALA A 280 -0.45 21.90 5.71
N VAL A 281 -1.77 21.68 5.75
CA VAL A 281 -2.54 21.08 4.67
C VAL A 281 -3.77 21.93 4.43
N LYS A 282 -4.00 22.29 3.18
CA LYS A 282 -5.20 22.97 2.70
C LYS A 282 -5.81 22.18 1.56
N ILE A 283 -7.03 21.72 1.75
CA ILE A 283 -7.78 20.92 0.78
C ILE A 283 -9.03 21.68 0.40
N LYS A 284 -9.14 22.07 -0.87
CA LYS A 284 -10.41 22.50 -1.44
C LYS A 284 -11.13 21.25 -1.96
N TYR A 285 -12.40 21.04 -1.61
CA TYR A 285 -13.15 19.88 -2.09
C TYR A 285 -14.56 20.25 -2.53
N GLY A 286 -15.07 19.52 -3.52
CA GLY A 286 -16.41 19.72 -4.09
C GLY A 286 -16.94 18.45 -4.76
N GLU A 287 -18.24 18.41 -5.02
CA GLU A 287 -18.87 17.31 -5.76
C GLU A 287 -18.80 17.57 -7.27
N ILE A 288 -18.58 16.52 -8.06
CA ILE A 288 -18.66 16.55 -9.53
C ILE A 288 -19.57 15.42 -10.04
N LYS A 289 -20.04 15.55 -11.28
CA LYS A 289 -20.79 14.47 -11.95
C LYS A 289 -19.85 13.28 -12.25
N TYR A 290 -20.42 12.08 -12.40
CA TYR A 290 -19.68 10.85 -12.73
C TYR A 290 -18.95 10.96 -14.07
#